data_AF-A0A1F3DPI1-F1
#
_entry.id   AF-A0A1F3DPI1-F1
#
_cell.length_a   1.000
_cell.length_b   1.000
_cell.length_c   1.000
_cell.angle_alpha   90.00
_cell.angle_beta   90.00
_cell.angle_gamma   90.00
#
_symmetry.space_group_name_H-M   'P 1'
#
loop_
_entity.id
_entity.type
_entity.pdbx_description
1 polymer ?
#
loop_
_entity_poly.entity_id
_entity_poly.type
_entity_poly.pdbx_seq_one_letter_code
_entity_poly.pdbx_strand_id
1 'polypeptide(L)'
;MTQLETERIVSKNIFGQYLALKDKGIDYDIRKDIYERMKTVTFNDFKKFYESKIKGREFTYLVIADKNKIDMKALSALGTVQELTMEEVFGY
;
A
#
# COMPACT_ATOMS: atom_id res chain seq x y z
N MET A 1 15.07 -2.16 -13.25
CA MET A 1 16.25 -2.33 -12.37
C MET A 1 17.20 -1.14 -12.44
N THR A 2 17.43 -0.56 -13.63
CA THR A 2 18.28 0.62 -13.87
C THR A 2 18.02 1.83 -12.97
N GLN A 3 16.76 2.06 -12.55
CA GLN A 3 16.43 3.17 -11.66
C GLN A 3 17.03 2.99 -10.25
N LEU A 4 16.94 1.80 -9.64
CA LEU A 4 17.48 1.58 -8.29
C LEU A 4 19.02 1.62 -8.28
N GLU A 5 19.66 1.26 -9.40
CA GLU A 5 21.12 1.30 -9.56
C GLU A 5 21.68 2.72 -9.69
N THR A 6 20.90 3.64 -10.23
CA THR A 6 21.34 5.01 -10.54
C THR A 6 20.80 6.05 -9.56
N GLU A 7 19.75 5.71 -8.80
CA GLU A 7 19.08 6.62 -7.87
C GLU A 7 19.93 6.92 -6.63
N ARG A 8 20.05 8.22 -6.33
CA ARG A 8 20.71 8.74 -5.14
C ARG A 8 19.71 9.47 -4.26
N ILE A 9 19.81 9.20 -2.96
CA ILE A 9 19.02 9.90 -1.96
C ILE A 9 19.84 11.09 -1.51
N VAL A 10 19.40 12.26 -1.94
CA VAL A 10 20.10 13.52 -1.71
C VAL A 10 19.60 14.21 -0.44
N SER A 11 20.40 15.12 0.12
CA SER A 11 20.33 15.67 1.48
C SER A 11 18.93 15.89 2.06
N LYS A 12 17.98 16.42 1.30
CA LYS A 12 16.61 16.69 1.78
C LYS A 12 15.82 15.43 2.14
N ASN A 13 16.13 14.30 1.50
CA ASN A 13 15.42 13.03 1.65
C ASN A 13 16.13 12.05 2.60
N ILE A 14 17.40 12.30 2.95
CA ILE A 14 18.20 11.42 3.80
C ILE A 14 17.58 11.30 5.19
N PHE A 15 17.21 12.44 5.80
CA PHE A 15 16.65 12.46 7.14
C PHE A 15 15.32 11.70 7.23
N GLY A 16 14.40 11.96 6.30
CA GLY A 16 13.10 11.29 6.25
C GLY A 16 13.24 9.78 6.01
N GLN A 17 14.15 9.37 5.13
CA GLN A 17 14.43 7.95 4.93
C GLN A 17 15.00 7.30 6.19
N TYR A 18 15.99 7.92 6.82
CA TYR A 18 16.59 7.39 8.05
C TYR A 18 15.53 7.20 9.14
N LEU A 19 14.67 8.20 9.35
CA LEU A 19 13.60 8.10 10.36
C LEU A 19 12.62 6.96 10.04
N ALA A 20 12.17 6.85 8.79
CA ALA A 20 11.27 5.77 8.37
C ALA A 20 11.88 4.37 8.48
N LEU A 21 13.21 4.24 8.34
CA LEU A 21 13.93 2.98 8.57
C LEU A 21 14.09 2.69 10.06
N LYS A 22 14.41 3.71 10.86
CA LYS A 22 14.51 3.60 12.31
C LYS A 22 13.19 3.17 12.95
N ASP A 23 12.06 3.70 12.50
CA ASP A 23 10.72 3.30 12.95
C ASP A 23 10.42 1.82 12.65
N LYS A 24 11.07 1.26 11.63
CA LYS A 24 11.00 -0.16 11.26
C LYS A 24 12.08 -1.01 11.92
N GLY A 25 12.93 -0.41 12.78
CA GLY A 25 14.06 -1.09 13.43
C GLY A 25 15.23 -1.40 12.50
N ILE A 26 15.38 -0.67 11.39
CA ILE A 26 16.42 -0.86 10.38
C ILE A 26 17.43 0.27 10.48
N ASP A 27 18.72 -0.05 10.62
CA ASP A 27 19.82 0.91 10.81
C ASP A 27 20.77 1.01 9.60
N TYR A 28 20.48 0.29 8.53
CA TYR A 28 21.25 0.28 7.27
C TYR A 28 20.38 0.60 6.05
N ASP A 29 21.03 0.81 4.90
CA ASP A 29 20.33 1.05 3.63
C ASP A 29 19.67 -0.23 3.10
N ILE A 30 18.37 -0.36 3.36
CA ILE A 30 17.53 -1.50 2.92
C ILE A 30 17.50 -1.68 1.39
N ARG A 31 17.87 -0.66 0.60
CA ARG A 31 17.84 -0.75 -0.86
C ARG A 31 18.81 -1.81 -1.39
N LYS A 32 19.88 -2.11 -0.65
CA LYS A 32 20.82 -3.20 -0.99
C LYS A 32 20.10 -4.55 -0.98
N ASP A 33 19.36 -4.83 0.08
CA ASP A 33 18.63 -6.09 0.22
C ASP A 33 17.54 -6.23 -0.84
N ILE A 34 16.82 -5.13 -1.11
CA ILE A 34 15.81 -5.09 -2.16
C ILE A 34 16.46 -5.39 -3.50
N TYR A 35 17.59 -4.75 -3.82
CA TYR A 35 18.30 -4.96 -5.08
C TYR A 35 18.76 -6.40 -5.27
N GLU A 36 19.42 -6.99 -4.27
CA GLU A 36 19.87 -8.38 -4.34
C GLU A 36 18.69 -9.36 -4.42
N ARG A 37 17.61 -9.12 -3.66
CA ARG A 37 16.43 -9.97 -3.68
C ARG A 37 15.69 -9.90 -5.02
N MET A 38 15.58 -8.72 -5.61
CA MET A 38 14.87 -8.54 -6.88
C MET A 38 15.54 -9.27 -8.06
N LYS A 39 16.83 -9.58 -7.98
CA LYS A 39 17.52 -10.40 -9.00
C LYS A 39 17.04 -11.86 -9.01
N THR A 40 16.55 -12.38 -7.88
CA THR A 40 16.22 -13.80 -7.72
C THR A 40 14.74 -14.07 -7.51
N VAL A 41 13.92 -13.05 -7.24
CA VAL A 41 12.48 -13.21 -7.04
C VAL A 41 11.82 -13.72 -8.31
N THR A 42 11.00 -14.75 -8.15
CA THR A 42 10.26 -15.39 -9.24
C THR A 42 8.76 -15.11 -9.16
N PHE A 43 8.03 -15.38 -10.24
CA PHE A 43 6.57 -15.33 -10.24
C PHE A 43 5.95 -16.28 -9.19
N ASN A 44 6.58 -17.43 -8.94
CA ASN A 44 6.12 -18.36 -7.91
C ASN A 44 6.21 -17.76 -6.50
N ASP A 45 7.24 -16.96 -6.21
CA ASP A 45 7.35 -16.26 -4.93
C ASP A 45 6.24 -15.21 -4.78
N PHE A 46 5.89 -14.52 -5.86
CA PHE A 46 4.76 -13.61 -5.89
C PHE A 46 3.44 -14.33 -5.62
N LYS A 47 3.21 -15.49 -6.27
CA LYS A 47 2.02 -16.32 -6.02
C LYS A 47 1.93 -16.75 -4.56
N LYS A 48 3.02 -17.23 -3.97
CA LYS A 48 3.07 -17.61 -2.55
C LYS A 48 2.80 -16.43 -1.61
N PHE A 49 3.35 -15.25 -1.92
CA PHE A 49 3.09 -14.04 -1.15
C PHE A 49 1.60 -13.67 -1.21
N TYR A 50 1.00 -13.67 -2.40
CA TYR A 50 -0.42 -13.38 -2.57
C TYR A 50 -1.29 -14.39 -1.80
N GLU A 51 -1.02 -15.69 -1.94
CA GLU A 51 -1.79 -16.73 -1.26
C GLU A 51 -1.68 -16.67 0.26
N SER A 52 -0.51 -16.32 0.80
CA SER A 52 -0.28 -16.29 2.26
C SER A 52 -0.65 -14.96 2.92
N LYS A 53 -0.65 -13.85 2.18
CA LYS A 53 -0.81 -12.50 2.75
C LYS A 53 -1.96 -11.70 2.17
N ILE A 54 -2.59 -12.11 1.07
CA ILE A 54 -3.64 -11.29 0.41
C ILE A 54 -4.91 -12.11 0.17
N LYS A 55 -4.77 -13.36 -0.25
CA LYS A 55 -5.90 -14.25 -0.57
C LYS A 55 -6.80 -14.45 0.64
N GLY A 56 -8.11 -14.36 0.40
CA GLY A 56 -9.13 -14.61 1.43
C GLY A 56 -9.30 -13.48 2.45
N ARG A 57 -8.66 -12.32 2.24
CA ARG A 57 -8.96 -11.12 3.04
C ARG A 57 -10.28 -10.52 2.58
N GLU A 58 -11.11 -10.17 3.55
CA GLU A 58 -12.27 -9.33 3.30
C GLU A 58 -11.78 -7.92 2.95
N PHE A 59 -12.22 -7.41 1.81
CA PHE A 59 -11.86 -6.07 1.36
C PHE A 59 -13.00 -5.11 1.67
N THR A 60 -12.70 -4.07 2.43
CA THR A 60 -13.60 -2.93 2.60
C THR A 60 -13.31 -1.92 1.49
N TYR A 61 -14.32 -1.63 0.68
CA TYR A 61 -14.24 -0.58 -0.34
C TYR A 61 -14.69 0.75 0.27
N LEU A 62 -13.80 1.74 0.25
CA LEU A 62 -14.15 3.12 0.57
C LEU A 62 -14.37 3.89 -0.73
N VAL A 63 -15.59 4.39 -0.94
CA VAL A 63 -15.94 5.14 -2.14
C VAL A 63 -16.21 6.59 -1.77
N ILE A 64 -15.50 7.51 -2.43
CA ILE A 64 -15.65 8.96 -2.26
C ILE A 64 -16.17 9.52 -3.58
N ALA A 65 -17.45 9.88 -3.62
CA ALA A 65 -18.08 10.44 -4.81
C ALA A 65 -19.30 11.30 -4.44
N ASP A 66 -19.78 12.11 -5.40
CA ASP A 66 -21.05 12.80 -5.30
C ASP A 66 -22.20 11.77 -5.24
N LYS A 67 -22.98 11.81 -4.17
CA LYS A 67 -24.11 10.90 -3.92
C LYS A 67 -25.12 10.88 -5.07
N ASN A 68 -25.28 11.99 -5.79
CA ASN A 68 -26.24 12.07 -6.90
C ASN A 68 -25.74 11.40 -8.19
N LYS A 69 -24.44 11.08 -8.27
CA LYS A 69 -23.78 10.51 -9.46
C LYS A 69 -23.35 9.06 -9.25
N ILE A 70 -23.70 8.47 -8.12
CA ILE A 70 -23.29 7.11 -7.76
C ILE A 70 -24.45 6.12 -7.94
N ASP A 71 -24.17 4.99 -8.56
CA ASP A 71 -25.14 3.91 -8.67
C ASP A 71 -25.09 3.02 -7.43
N MET A 72 -25.96 3.31 -6.47
CA MET A 72 -26.09 2.54 -5.23
C MET A 72 -26.50 1.08 -5.46
N LYS A 73 -27.19 0.77 -6.57
CA LYS A 73 -27.55 -0.62 -6.90
C LYS A 73 -26.31 -1.40 -7.32
N ALA A 74 -25.42 -0.78 -8.10
CA ALA A 74 -24.15 -1.39 -8.49
C ALA A 74 -23.25 -1.66 -7.27
N LEU A 75 -23.20 -0.73 -6.31
CA LEU A 75 -22.43 -0.93 -5.07
C LEU A 75 -23.01 -2.04 -4.17
N SER A 76 -24.34 -2.16 -4.10
CA SER A 76 -24.99 -3.21 -3.32
C SER A 76 -24.69 -4.62 -3.85
N ALA A 77 -24.31 -4.76 -5.12
CA ALA A 77 -23.87 -6.04 -5.68
C ALA A 77 -22.46 -6.45 -5.21
N LEU A 78 -21.64 -5.50 -4.73
CA LEU A 78 -20.30 -5.74 -4.23
C LEU A 78 -20.28 -6.12 -2.75
N GLY A 79 -21.33 -5.75 -2.00
CA GLY A 79 -21.47 -6.07 -0.58
C GLY A 79 -22.47 -5.15 0.12
N THR A 80 -22.53 -5.25 1.45
CA THR A 80 -23.33 -4.34 2.26
C THR A 80 -22.77 -2.92 2.15
N VAL A 81 -23.61 -1.98 1.70
CA VAL A 81 -23.24 -0.57 1.59
C VAL A 81 -23.62 0.15 2.88
N GLN A 82 -22.64 0.78 3.51
CA GLN A 82 -22.85 1.70 4.63
C GLN A 82 -22.55 3.12 4.14
N GLU A 83 -23.53 4.01 4.24
CA GLU A 83 -23.29 5.44 4.07
C GLU A 83 -22.75 6.00 5.39
N LEU A 84 -21.60 6.68 5.32
CA LEU A 84 -21.00 7.34 6.48
C LEU A 84 -21.39 8.82 6.49
N THR A 85 -21.74 9.36 7.66
CA THR A 85 -21.93 10.80 7.82
C THR A 85 -20.58 11.51 8.04
N MET A 86 -20.57 12.84 7.90
CA MET A 86 -19.34 13.58 8.13
C MET A 86 -18.89 13.53 9.61
N GLU A 87 -19.84 13.49 10.54
CA GLU A 87 -19.60 13.33 11.97
C GLU A 87 -18.90 11.98 12.25
N GLU A 88 -19.30 10.90 11.57
CA GLU A 88 -18.67 9.58 11.72
C GLU A 88 -17.25 9.53 11.12
N VAL A 89 -16.99 10.28 10.05
CA VAL A 89 -15.68 10.29 9.38
C VAL A 89 -14.69 11.23 10.07
N PHE A 90 -15.17 12.38 10.57
CA PHE A 90 -14.31 13.47 11.06
C PHE A 90 -14.49 13.78 12.56
N GLY A 91 -15.48 13.23 13.24
CA GLY A 91 -15.63 13.26 14.70
C GLY A 91 -16.11 14.58 15.30
N TYR A 92 -16.97 15.33 14.60
CA TYR A 92 -17.55 16.58 15.09
C TYR A 92 -19.05 16.48 15.39
#